data_AF-A0A225V6S4-F1
#
_entry.id   AF-A0A225V6S4-F1
#
_cell.length_a   1.000
_cell.length_b   1.000
_cell.length_c   1.000
_cell.angle_alpha   90.00
_cell.angle_beta   90.00
_cell.angle_gamma   90.00
#
_symmetry.space_group_name_H-M   'P 1'
#
loop_
_entity.id
_entity.type
_entity.pdbx_description
1 polymer ?
#
loop_
_entity_poly.entity_id
_entity_poly.type
_entity_poly.pdbx_seq_one_letter_code
_entity_poly.pdbx_strand_id
1 'polypeptide(L)'
;MEELDPTPRFEIAQHRPLGKITPFHGRLNESENSMQWLGGTHTPPNEWCMVFQLSLRDGAVHWHRALSRKTKRTWSLLSDKFISYYCSQFSQSASTRYYRAKRSEKEHIRDYLNRLNGYVRSANIKFERSGREAKEHVKHFLETCGD
;
A
#
# COMPACT_ATOMS: atom_id res chain seq x y z
N MET A 1 -42.53 24.16 33.42
CA MET A 1 -41.15 24.67 33.28
C MET A 1 -40.25 23.63 33.89
N GLU A 2 -39.68 22.78 33.05
CA GLU A 2 -38.50 21.97 33.37
C GLU A 2 -37.75 21.85 32.04
N GLU A 3 -36.61 22.55 31.97
CA GLU A 3 -35.67 22.44 30.86
C GLU A 3 -35.01 21.06 30.89
N LEU A 4 -34.98 20.39 29.74
CA LEU A 4 -34.11 19.26 29.50
C LEU A 4 -33.16 19.66 28.38
N ASP A 5 -31.96 20.09 28.79
CA ASP A 5 -30.80 20.32 27.94
C ASP A 5 -30.42 19.01 27.20
N PRO A 6 -30.40 18.98 25.85
CA PRO A 6 -29.91 17.82 25.13
C PRO A 6 -28.39 17.91 25.05
N THR A 7 -27.71 17.26 26.00
CA THR A 7 -26.27 16.97 25.86
C THR A 7 -26.02 16.30 24.50
N PRO A 8 -25.20 16.86 23.60
CA PRO A 8 -24.92 16.23 22.33
C PRO A 8 -24.11 14.96 22.58
N ARG A 9 -24.71 13.79 22.31
CA ARG A 9 -23.98 12.52 22.24
C ARG A 9 -23.04 12.59 21.05
N PHE A 10 -21.80 12.99 21.29
CA PHE A 10 -20.72 12.78 20.34
C PHE A 10 -20.55 11.27 20.14
N GLU A 11 -20.96 10.77 18.98
CA GLU A 11 -20.61 9.43 18.53
C GLU A 11 -19.09 9.38 18.37
N ILE A 12 -18.44 8.76 19.35
CA ILE A 12 -17.01 8.50 19.32
C ILE A 12 -16.80 7.48 18.20
N ALA A 13 -16.33 7.96 17.06
CA ALA A 13 -15.80 7.13 15.98
C ALA A 13 -14.90 6.06 16.60
N GLN A 14 -15.26 4.79 16.40
CA GLN A 14 -14.63 3.63 17.04
C GLN A 14 -13.10 3.72 16.95
N HIS A 15 -12.45 4.16 18.03
CA HIS A 15 -11.00 4.21 18.11
C HIS A 15 -10.47 2.78 17.95
N ARG A 16 -9.74 2.52 16.86
CA ARG A 16 -8.94 1.30 16.74
C ARG A 16 -7.97 1.29 17.94
N PRO A 17 -7.99 0.28 18.82
CA PRO A 17 -7.08 0.22 19.96
C PRO A 17 -5.64 0.29 19.45
N LEU A 18 -4.80 1.12 20.08
CA LEU A 18 -3.39 1.31 19.71
C LEU A 18 -2.62 -0.03 19.61
N GLY A 19 -3.05 -1.05 20.36
CA GLY A 19 -2.49 -2.41 20.31
C GLY A 19 -2.81 -3.23 19.05
N LYS A 20 -3.65 -2.73 18.13
CA LYS A 20 -4.00 -3.40 16.84
C LYS A 20 -3.40 -2.70 15.62
N ILE A 21 -2.41 -1.83 15.82
CA ILE A 21 -1.75 -1.09 14.74
C ILE A 21 -0.67 -1.98 14.12
N THR A 22 -0.83 -2.34 12.85
CA THR A 22 0.16 -3.11 12.09
C THR A 22 1.42 -2.27 11.88
N PRO A 23 2.61 -2.72 12.33
CA PRO A 23 3.83 -1.94 12.19
C PRO A 23 4.33 -1.87 10.74
N PHE A 24 4.91 -0.74 10.35
CA PHE A 24 5.58 -0.54 9.06
C PHE A 24 7.06 -0.29 9.23
N HIS A 25 7.88 -1.13 8.60
CA HIS A 25 9.33 -1.17 8.81
C HIS A 25 10.13 -0.40 7.75
N GLY A 26 9.48 0.06 6.67
CA GLY A 26 10.16 0.90 5.65
C GLY A 26 10.93 0.12 4.58
N ARG A 27 10.37 -0.96 4.05
CA ARG A 27 11.00 -1.74 2.98
C ARG A 27 10.74 -1.10 1.60
N LEU A 28 11.78 -0.59 0.96
CA LEU A 28 11.69 0.13 -0.33
C LEU A 28 11.37 -0.77 -1.53
N ASN A 29 11.70 -2.06 -1.46
CA ASN A 29 11.43 -3.03 -2.52
C ASN A 29 10.01 -3.64 -2.45
N GLU A 30 9.22 -3.29 -1.44
CA GLU A 30 7.88 -3.84 -1.21
C GLU A 30 6.81 -2.76 -1.35
N SER A 31 6.76 -2.10 -2.51
CA SER A 31 5.84 -0.99 -2.78
C SER A 31 4.37 -1.40 -2.67
N GLU A 32 4.03 -2.65 -2.99
CA GLU A 32 2.66 -3.19 -2.88
C GLU A 32 2.23 -3.39 -1.45
N ASN A 33 3.10 -3.98 -0.65
CA ASN A 33 2.87 -4.09 0.79
C ASN A 33 2.75 -2.70 1.40
N SER A 34 3.53 -1.73 0.92
CA SER A 34 3.46 -0.33 1.36
C SER A 34 2.13 0.33 0.98
N MET A 35 1.64 0.13 -0.24
CA MET A 35 0.32 0.62 -0.67
C MET A 35 -0.84 -0.08 0.03
N GLN A 36 -0.76 -1.39 0.26
CA GLN A 36 -1.79 -2.14 0.98
C GLN A 36 -1.82 -1.70 2.46
N TRP A 37 -0.65 -1.47 3.04
CA TRP A 37 -0.52 -0.94 4.40
C TRP A 37 -1.09 0.48 4.51
N LEU A 38 -0.87 1.33 3.50
CA LEU A 38 -1.44 2.68 3.44
C LEU A 38 -2.94 2.68 3.09
N GLY A 39 -3.38 1.77 2.23
CA GLY A 39 -4.71 1.70 1.62
C GLY A 39 -5.80 1.13 2.51
N GLY A 40 -5.46 0.67 3.72
CA GLY A 40 -6.43 0.34 4.77
C GLY A 40 -7.19 1.54 5.35
N THR A 41 -7.17 2.70 4.67
CA THR A 41 -7.61 3.99 5.21
C THR A 41 -8.44 4.75 4.16
N HIS A 42 -9.77 4.79 4.32
CA HIS A 42 -10.60 5.83 3.69
C HIS A 42 -10.15 7.19 4.20
N THR A 43 -10.10 8.22 3.35
CA THR A 43 -9.52 9.55 3.58
C THR A 43 -9.67 10.00 5.04
N PRO A 44 -8.64 9.79 5.86
CA PRO A 44 -8.79 9.99 7.28
C PRO A 44 -8.54 11.44 7.71
N PRO A 45 -9.08 11.86 8.86
CA PRO A 45 -8.75 13.15 9.49
C PRO A 45 -7.26 13.32 9.78
N ASN A 46 -6.79 14.54 10.03
CA ASN A 46 -5.39 14.82 10.42
C ASN A 46 -4.91 14.02 11.66
N GLU A 47 -5.83 13.52 12.48
CA GLU A 47 -5.58 12.60 13.61
C GLU A 47 -4.83 11.32 13.19
N TRP A 48 -4.95 10.91 11.92
CA TRP A 48 -4.21 9.77 11.40
C TRP A 48 -2.71 10.00 11.26
N CYS A 49 -2.23 11.25 11.25
CA CYS A 49 -0.80 11.51 11.28
C CYS A 49 -0.15 10.93 12.55
N MET A 50 -0.85 10.99 13.69
CA MET A 50 -0.38 10.41 14.95
C MET A 50 -0.38 8.89 14.89
N VAL A 51 -1.49 8.29 14.43
CA VAL A 51 -1.60 6.84 14.27
C VAL A 51 -0.50 6.33 13.36
N PHE A 52 -0.32 6.95 12.20
CA PHE A 52 0.74 6.62 11.23
C PHE A 52 2.12 6.69 11.86
N GLN A 53 2.46 7.76 12.57
CA GLN A 53 3.75 7.89 13.26
C GLN A 53 3.97 6.77 14.28
N LEU A 54 2.94 6.41 15.06
CA LEU A 54 3.00 5.33 16.06
C LEU A 54 3.14 3.94 15.41
N SER A 55 2.75 3.79 14.15
CA SER A 55 2.92 2.54 13.40
C SER A 55 4.32 2.33 12.83
N LEU A 56 5.14 3.37 12.69
CA LEU A 56 6.45 3.26 12.04
C LEU A 56 7.46 2.54 12.94
N ARG A 57 8.31 1.72 12.33
CA ARG A 57 9.44 1.01 12.96
C ARG A 57 10.70 1.19 12.11
N ASP A 58 11.85 0.98 12.73
CA ASP A 58 13.17 0.93 12.08
C ASP A 58 13.47 2.10 11.13
N GLY A 59 13.81 1.82 9.87
CA GLY A 59 14.15 2.80 8.85
C GLY A 59 13.01 3.79 8.57
N ALA A 60 11.76 3.36 8.73
CA ALA A 60 10.61 4.23 8.53
C ALA A 60 10.54 5.37 9.55
N VAL A 61 10.98 5.14 10.78
CA VAL A 61 11.07 6.19 11.82
C VAL A 61 12.06 7.28 11.41
N HIS A 62 13.20 6.89 10.84
CA HIS A 62 14.24 7.81 10.40
C HIS A 62 13.78 8.66 9.21
N TRP A 63 13.16 8.02 8.22
CA TRP A 63 12.52 8.71 7.10
C TRP A 63 11.48 9.74 7.58
N HIS A 64 10.58 9.35 8.48
CA HIS A 64 9.57 10.25 9.02
C HIS A 64 10.19 11.42 9.81
N ARG A 65 11.26 11.18 10.57
CA ARG A 65 11.99 12.23 11.30
C ARG A 65 12.56 13.29 10.36
N ALA A 66 13.04 12.91 9.18
CA ALA A 66 13.60 13.82 8.18
C ALA A 66 12.56 14.76 7.52
N LEU A 67 11.26 14.48 7.64
CA LEU A 67 10.21 15.35 7.08
C LEU A 67 10.08 16.68 7.85
N SER A 68 9.50 17.68 7.21
CA SER A 68 9.18 18.97 7.87
C SER A 68 8.02 18.83 8.87
N ARG A 69 7.92 19.74 9.85
CA ARG A 69 6.79 19.77 10.79
C ARG A 69 5.44 19.96 10.07
N LYS A 70 5.41 20.75 9.00
CA LYS A 70 4.21 20.97 8.17
C LYS A 70 3.75 19.66 7.53
N THR A 71 4.67 18.94 6.90
CA THR A 71 4.40 17.64 6.27
C THR A 71 3.84 16.63 7.25
N LYS A 72 4.41 16.54 8.47
CA LYS A 72 3.98 15.56 9.49
C LYS A 72 2.59 15.83 10.08
N ARG A 73 2.04 17.05 9.96
CA ARG A 73 0.75 17.44 10.57
C ARG A 73 -0.44 17.37 9.61
N THR A 74 -0.17 17.24 8.31
CA THR A 74 -1.19 17.25 7.28
C THR A 74 -1.19 15.90 6.60
N TRP A 75 -2.28 15.14 6.74
CA TRP A 75 -2.34 13.76 6.25
C TRP A 75 -2.04 13.68 4.76
N SER A 76 -2.63 14.56 3.94
CA SER A 76 -2.40 14.56 2.49
C SER A 76 -0.91 14.74 2.13
N LEU A 77 -0.23 15.70 2.76
CA LEU A 77 1.20 15.92 2.52
C LEU A 77 2.07 14.75 3.01
N LEU A 78 1.69 14.14 4.13
CA LEU A 78 2.38 12.99 4.68
C LEU A 78 2.20 11.74 3.80
N SER A 79 0.97 11.45 3.39
CA SER A 79 0.64 10.33 2.50
C SER A 79 1.29 10.50 1.13
N ASP A 80 1.32 11.72 0.57
CA ASP A 80 1.97 11.98 -0.71
C ASP A 80 3.47 11.70 -0.64
N LYS A 81 4.14 12.13 0.43
CA LYS A 81 5.57 11.84 0.64
C LYS A 81 5.81 10.35 0.87
N PHE A 82 4.92 9.67 1.57
CA PHE A 82 5.00 8.22 1.76
C PHE A 82 4.87 7.48 0.42
N ILE A 83 3.84 7.80 -0.37
CA ILE A 83 3.59 7.20 -1.67
C ILE A 83 4.79 7.44 -2.60
N SER A 84 5.30 8.67 -2.65
CA SER A 84 6.46 8.99 -3.48
C SER A 84 7.73 8.23 -3.08
N TYR A 85 7.92 7.93 -1.79
CA TYR A 85 9.16 7.33 -1.30
C TYR A 85 9.09 5.79 -1.27
N TYR A 86 8.07 5.21 -0.64
CA TYR A 86 7.92 3.76 -0.48
C TYR A 86 7.10 3.11 -1.60
N CYS A 87 6.19 3.87 -2.23
CA CYS A 87 5.30 3.36 -3.27
C CYS A 87 5.71 3.82 -4.67
N SER A 88 6.97 4.23 -4.89
CA SER A 88 7.46 4.74 -6.18
C SER A 88 7.31 3.74 -7.35
N GLN A 89 7.11 2.44 -7.07
CA GLN A 89 6.79 1.48 -8.12
C GLN A 89 5.31 1.49 -8.53
N PHE A 90 4.39 2.05 -7.73
CA PHE A 90 2.98 2.27 -8.13
C PHE A 90 2.80 3.45 -9.07
N SER A 91 3.69 4.44 -9.05
CA SER A 91 3.71 5.48 -10.08
C SER A 91 4.20 4.95 -11.44
N GLN A 92 4.66 3.69 -11.52
CA GLN A 92 5.05 3.08 -12.78
C GLN A 92 3.81 2.61 -13.56
N SER A 93 3.90 2.67 -14.89
CA SER A 93 2.83 2.19 -15.77
C SER A 93 2.49 0.73 -15.46
N ALA A 94 1.24 0.32 -15.69
CA ALA A 94 0.81 -1.06 -15.47
C ALA A 94 1.70 -2.06 -16.23
N SER A 95 2.16 -1.71 -17.43
CA SER A 95 3.14 -2.48 -18.22
C SER A 95 4.48 -2.63 -17.50
N THR A 96 5.02 -1.56 -16.91
CA THR A 96 6.29 -1.63 -16.16
C THR A 96 6.17 -2.55 -14.95
N ARG A 97 5.06 -2.46 -14.22
CA ARG A 97 4.79 -3.35 -13.07
C ARG A 97 4.71 -4.82 -13.49
N TYR A 98 4.07 -5.10 -14.63
CA TYR A 98 4.02 -6.44 -15.21
C TYR A 98 5.42 -6.99 -15.53
N TYR A 99 6.24 -6.27 -16.30
CA TYR A 99 7.56 -6.75 -16.71
C TYR A 99 8.60 -6.80 -15.57
N ARG A 100 8.44 -6.01 -14.51
CA ARG A 100 9.32 -6.04 -13.33
C ARG A 100 8.90 -7.06 -12.28
N ALA A 101 7.72 -7.65 -12.39
CA ALA A 101 7.21 -8.60 -11.43
C ALA A 101 8.17 -9.80 -11.29
N LYS A 102 8.47 -10.15 -10.05
CA LYS A 102 9.20 -11.36 -9.66
C LYS A 102 8.53 -11.97 -8.45
N ARG A 103 8.55 -13.31 -8.34
CA ARG A 103 8.11 -14.01 -7.13
C ARG A 103 9.07 -13.67 -5.99
N SER A 104 8.54 -13.34 -4.82
CA SER A 104 9.38 -13.27 -3.62
C SER A 104 9.62 -14.68 -3.05
N GLU A 105 10.75 -14.93 -2.41
CA GLU A 105 11.08 -16.26 -1.85
C GLU A 105 9.98 -16.85 -0.97
N LYS A 106 9.28 -15.99 -0.21
CA LYS A 106 8.21 -16.35 0.72
C LYS A 106 6.82 -16.43 0.09
N GLU A 107 6.66 -15.94 -1.14
CA GLU A 107 5.38 -15.95 -1.85
C GLU A 107 5.15 -17.32 -2.47
N HIS A 108 3.98 -17.91 -2.24
CA HIS A 108 3.64 -19.19 -2.84
C HIS A 108 3.43 -19.02 -4.36
N ILE A 109 3.85 -20.03 -5.15
CA ILE A 109 3.83 -19.93 -6.62
C ILE A 109 2.45 -19.62 -7.21
N ARG A 110 1.39 -20.15 -6.58
CA ARG A 110 -0.01 -19.87 -6.97
C ARG A 110 -0.40 -18.42 -6.72
N ASP A 111 0.05 -17.85 -5.60
CA ASP A 111 -0.24 -16.45 -5.25
C ASP A 111 0.49 -15.52 -6.23
N TYR A 112 1.73 -15.87 -6.57
CA TYR A 112 2.49 -15.18 -7.60
C TYR A 112 1.78 -15.20 -8.97
N LEU A 113 1.32 -16.37 -9.42
CA LEU A 113 0.57 -16.48 -10.68
C LEU A 113 -0.69 -15.61 -10.68
N ASN A 114 -1.45 -15.61 -9.58
CA ASN A 114 -2.65 -14.77 -9.44
C ASN A 114 -2.31 -13.27 -9.50
N ARG A 115 -1.23 -12.85 -8.83
CA ARG A 115 -0.75 -11.46 -8.86
C ARG A 115 -0.28 -11.04 -10.26
N LEU A 116 0.50 -11.89 -10.93
CA LEU A 116 0.99 -11.65 -12.28
C LEU A 116 -0.16 -11.56 -13.31
N ASN A 117 -1.16 -12.42 -13.16
CA ASN A 117 -2.42 -12.36 -13.93
C ASN A 117 -3.19 -11.05 -13.69
N GLY A 118 -3.11 -10.48 -12.49
CA GLY A 118 -3.66 -9.15 -12.18
C GLY A 118 -2.94 -8.03 -12.93
N TYR A 119 -1.61 -8.07 -13.00
CA TYR A 119 -0.83 -7.04 -13.70
C TYR A 119 -1.00 -7.09 -15.21
N VAL A 120 -0.95 -8.27 -15.83
CA VAL A 120 -1.08 -8.40 -17.29
C VAL A 120 -2.43 -7.85 -17.76
N ARG A 121 -3.51 -8.07 -16.98
CA ARG A 121 -4.83 -7.46 -17.22
C ARG A 121 -4.81 -5.95 -17.03
N SER A 122 -4.18 -5.47 -15.97
CA SER A 122 -4.03 -4.02 -15.71
C SER A 122 -3.21 -3.32 -16.80
N ALA A 123 -2.28 -4.03 -17.44
CA ALA A 123 -1.49 -3.57 -18.58
C ALA A 123 -2.25 -3.69 -19.92
N ASN A 124 -3.48 -4.19 -19.91
CA ASN A 124 -4.32 -4.41 -21.09
C ASN A 124 -3.68 -5.36 -22.14
N ILE A 125 -2.89 -6.33 -21.69
CA ILE A 125 -2.26 -7.35 -22.53
C ILE A 125 -3.18 -8.58 -22.61
N LYS A 126 -3.48 -9.06 -23.82
CA LYS A 126 -4.49 -10.12 -24.02
C LYS A 126 -3.87 -11.51 -23.95
N PHE A 127 -3.56 -11.96 -22.74
CA PHE A 127 -2.94 -13.26 -22.50
C PHE A 127 -3.91 -14.46 -22.44
N GLU A 128 -5.23 -14.21 -22.32
CA GLU A 128 -6.24 -15.27 -22.12
C GLU A 128 -6.58 -16.03 -23.42
N ARG A 129 -6.15 -15.52 -24.57
CA ARG A 129 -6.33 -16.17 -25.88
C ARG A 129 -5.02 -16.78 -26.33
N SER A 130 -5.08 -17.88 -27.09
CA SER A 130 -3.88 -18.42 -27.74
C SER A 130 -3.23 -17.37 -28.65
N GLY A 131 -1.90 -17.34 -28.69
CA GLY A 131 -1.16 -16.38 -29.50
C GLY A 131 0.20 -16.03 -28.92
N ARG A 132 0.80 -14.97 -29.46
CA ARG A 132 2.10 -14.47 -29.01
C ARG A 132 2.06 -13.98 -27.57
N GLU A 133 1.06 -13.20 -27.19
CA GLU A 133 0.92 -12.63 -25.85
C GLU A 133 0.77 -13.72 -24.77
N ALA A 134 -0.01 -14.78 -25.03
CA ALA A 134 -0.11 -15.90 -24.10
C ALA A 134 1.23 -16.64 -23.93
N LYS A 135 1.97 -16.87 -25.03
CA LYS A 135 3.30 -17.51 -24.96
C LYS A 135 4.30 -16.64 -24.20
N GLU A 136 4.32 -15.34 -24.48
CA GLU A 136 5.18 -14.37 -23.77
C GLU A 136 4.82 -14.29 -22.29
N HIS A 137 3.53 -14.37 -21.94
CA HIS A 137 3.09 -14.38 -20.55
C HIS A 137 3.52 -15.64 -19.78
N VAL A 138 3.33 -16.83 -20.38
CA VAL A 138 3.80 -18.08 -19.79
C VAL A 138 5.32 -18.07 -19.63
N LYS A 139 6.05 -17.61 -20.66
CA LYS A 139 7.50 -17.47 -20.60
C LYS A 139 7.92 -16.54 -19.46
N HIS A 140 7.31 -15.36 -19.35
CA HIS A 140 7.60 -14.40 -18.29
C HIS A 140 7.32 -15.00 -16.91
N PHE A 141 6.21 -15.73 -16.73
CA PHE A 141 5.93 -16.45 -15.49
C PHE A 141 7.06 -17.43 -15.13
N LEU A 142 7.50 -18.28 -16.06
CA LEU A 142 8.57 -19.26 -15.84
C LEU A 142 9.91 -18.59 -15.50
N GLU A 143 10.24 -17.47 -16.14
CA GLU A 143 11.49 -16.73 -15.90
C GLU A 143 11.50 -16.00 -14.54
N THR A 144 10.34 -15.79 -13.93
CA THR A 144 10.19 -14.92 -12.76
C THR A 144 9.58 -15.62 -11.54
N CYS A 145 9.10 -16.86 -11.70
CA CYS A 145 8.60 -17.67 -10.60
C CYS A 145 9.73 -18.25 -9.74
N GLY A 146 10.98 -18.25 -10.19
CA GLY A 146 12.09 -18.91 -9.50
C GLY A 146 11.98 -20.44 -9.52
N ASP A 147 13.08 -21.10 -9.19
CA ASP A 147 13.19 -22.57 -9.12
C ASP A 147 12.40 -23.16 -7.92
#